data_AF-A0A162WHQ1-F1
#
_entry.id   AF-A0A162WHQ1-F1
#
_cell.length_a   1.000
_cell.length_b   1.000
_cell.length_c   1.000
_cell.angle_alpha   90.00
_cell.angle_beta   90.00
_cell.angle_gamma   90.00
#
_symmetry.space_group_name_H-M   'P 1'
#
loop_
_entity.id
_entity.type
_entity.pdbx_description
1 polymer ?
#
loop_
_entity_poly.entity_id
_entity_poly.type
_entity_poly.pdbx_seq_one_letter_code
_entity_poly.pdbx_strand_id
1 'polypeptide(L)'
;LRAYAVYDESLGYCQGMNFIAGCLLEHLPPNEALGVMVTLLGPNPGSHRLRYIFHSSTYELYASVEKINSLMSIKLPRLYQHMVQENIHPSMYAVRWYRTFFGHSGPKSLLINTINLVLLKGSDIL
;
A
#
# COMPACT_ATOMS: atom_id res chain seq x y z
N LEU A 1 16.18 -1.90 1.35
CA LEU A 1 15.35 -2.34 2.51
C LEU A 1 16.09 -2.25 3.83
N ARG A 2 17.28 -2.87 4.00
CA ARG A 2 18.08 -2.71 5.23
C ARG A 2 18.34 -1.25 5.60
N ALA A 3 18.74 -0.43 4.61
CA ALA A 3 18.93 1.01 4.82
C ALA A 3 17.64 1.73 5.28
N TYR A 4 16.48 1.39 4.71
CA TYR A 4 15.20 1.94 5.15
C TYR A 4 14.84 1.49 6.58
N ALA A 5 15.04 0.21 6.91
CA ALA A 5 14.73 -0.31 8.25
C ALA A 5 15.61 0.31 9.35
N VAL A 6 16.83 0.75 9.02
CA VAL A 6 17.68 1.55 9.92
C VAL A 6 17.22 3.00 9.96
N TYR A 7 16.70 3.54 8.86
CA TYR A 7 16.18 4.91 8.80
C TYR A 7 14.90 5.08 9.64
N ASP A 8 13.96 4.14 9.56
CA ASP A 8 12.74 4.11 10.37
C ASP A 8 12.71 2.83 11.20
N GLU A 9 13.49 2.81 12.29
CA GLU A 9 13.62 1.64 13.18
C GLU A 9 12.28 1.23 13.81
N SER A 10 11.38 2.18 14.01
CA SER A 10 10.07 1.92 14.63
C SER A 10 9.13 1.10 13.73
N LEU A 11 9.25 1.25 12.40
CA LEU A 11 8.55 0.40 11.44
C LEU A 11 9.39 -0.82 11.03
N GLY A 12 10.69 -0.61 10.86
CA GLY A 12 11.63 -1.61 10.36
C GLY A 12 11.30 -2.07 8.94
N TYR A 13 11.47 -3.37 8.70
CA TYR A 13 11.02 -4.02 7.47
C TYR A 13 9.72 -4.78 7.72
N CYS A 14 8.71 -4.47 6.92
CA CYS A 14 7.46 -5.21 6.87
C CYS A 14 7.30 -5.95 5.53
N GLN A 15 6.68 -7.13 5.58
CA GLN A 15 6.36 -7.91 4.39
C GLN A 15 5.48 -7.10 3.42
N GLY A 16 5.90 -7.06 2.16
CA GLY A 16 5.25 -6.28 1.11
C GLY A 16 6.10 -5.11 0.62
N MET A 17 6.96 -4.54 1.48
CA MET A 17 7.85 -3.44 1.09
C MET A 17 8.86 -3.83 0.02
N ASN A 18 9.17 -5.12 -0.10
CA ASN A 18 10.07 -5.65 -1.12
C ASN A 18 9.51 -5.50 -2.54
N PHE A 19 8.19 -5.47 -2.73
CA PHE A 19 7.59 -5.20 -4.04
C PHE A 19 7.86 -3.76 -4.47
N ILE A 20 7.62 -2.80 -3.57
CA ILE A 20 7.88 -1.37 -3.83
C ILE A 20 9.37 -1.14 -4.08
N ALA A 21 10.24 -1.63 -3.18
CA ALA A 21 11.68 -1.47 -3.33
C ALA A 21 12.21 -2.13 -4.60
N GLY A 22 11.73 -3.34 -4.94
CA GLY A 22 12.08 -4.03 -6.18
C GLY A 22 11.69 -3.23 -7.41
N CYS A 23 10.45 -2.74 -7.46
CA CYS A 23 9.96 -1.91 -8.56
C CYS A 23 10.78 -0.63 -8.73
N LEU A 24 11.13 0.05 -7.63
CA LEU A 24 11.93 1.27 -7.70
C LEU A 24 13.35 0.99 -8.21
N LEU A 25 13.98 -0.11 -7.78
CA LEU A 25 15.34 -0.49 -8.19
C LEU A 25 15.45 -0.89 -9.67
N GLU A 26 14.33 -1.24 -10.31
CA GLU A 26 14.30 -1.52 -11.75
C GLU A 26 14.34 -0.23 -12.59
N HIS A 27 14.05 0.93 -11.99
CA HIS A 27 13.96 2.21 -12.67
C HIS A 27 14.94 3.27 -12.15
N LEU A 28 15.45 3.10 -10.92
CA LEU A 28 16.23 4.10 -10.22
C LEU A 28 17.51 3.49 -9.61
N PRO A 29 18.61 4.26 -9.54
CA PRO A 29 19.76 3.89 -8.73
C PRO A 29 19.39 3.65 -7.25
N PRO A 30 20.17 2.83 -6.51
CA PRO A 30 19.82 2.46 -5.13
C PRO A 30 19.58 3.63 -4.17
N ASN A 31 20.34 4.72 -4.29
CA ASN A 31 20.20 5.89 -3.42
C ASN A 31 18.90 6.66 -3.71
N GLU A 32 18.53 6.78 -4.99
CA GLU A 32 17.28 7.42 -5.42
C GLU A 32 16.08 6.55 -5.05
N ALA A 33 16.16 5.23 -5.24
CA ALA A 33 15.13 4.29 -4.81
C ALA A 33 14.89 4.37 -3.29
N LEU A 34 15.96 4.50 -2.49
CA LEU A 34 15.83 4.74 -1.05
C LEU A 34 15.18 6.10 -0.76
N GLY A 35 15.55 7.16 -1.48
CA GLY A 35 14.93 8.47 -1.37
C GLY A 35 13.42 8.40 -1.59
N VAL A 36 12.98 7.76 -2.67
CA VAL A 36 11.55 7.57 -2.95
C VAL A 36 10.86 6.72 -1.88
N MET A 37 11.50 5.65 -1.39
CA MET A 37 10.97 4.88 -0.26
C MET A 37 10.74 5.74 0.99
N VAL A 38 11.66 6.66 1.30
CA VAL A 38 11.54 7.61 2.41
C VAL A 38 10.44 8.64 2.14
N THR A 39 10.27 9.11 0.91
CA THR A 39 9.17 10.01 0.53
C THR A 39 7.81 9.33 0.67
N LEU A 40 7.70 8.05 0.32
CA LEU A 40 6.45 7.30 0.43
C LEU A 40 6.13 6.92 1.88
N LEU A 41 7.11 6.36 2.59
CA LEU A 41 6.93 5.64 3.86
C LEU A 41 7.64 6.32 5.04
N GLY A 42 8.17 7.53 4.88
CA GLY A 42 8.89 8.21 5.95
C GLY A 42 7.97 8.64 7.11
N PRO A 43 8.52 8.87 8.31
CA PRO A 43 7.76 9.46 9.42
C PRO A 43 7.62 10.98 9.31
N ASN A 44 8.37 11.62 8.40
CA ASN A 44 8.46 13.07 8.32
C ASN A 44 7.20 13.73 7.70
N PRO A 45 6.85 14.97 8.09
CA PRO A 45 5.69 15.69 7.57
C PRO A 45 5.64 15.89 6.05
N GLY A 46 6.79 15.84 5.35
CA GLY A 46 6.87 15.93 3.89
C GLY A 46 6.69 14.60 3.13
N SER A 47 6.43 13.50 3.83
CA SER A 47 6.16 12.20 3.22
C SER A 47 4.67 12.02 2.90
N HIS A 48 4.35 11.03 2.06
CA HIS A 48 2.96 10.58 1.84
C HIS A 48 2.37 9.81 3.02
N ARG A 49 3.12 9.66 4.12
CA ARG A 49 2.71 9.01 5.37
C ARG A 49 2.21 7.57 5.21
N LEU A 50 2.52 6.86 4.12
CA LEU A 50 2.00 5.52 3.84
C LEU A 50 2.59 4.42 4.75
N ARG A 51 3.48 4.79 5.66
CA ARG A 51 4.04 3.88 6.67
C ARG A 51 2.98 3.16 7.50
N TYR A 52 1.83 3.80 7.75
CA TYR A 52 0.76 3.18 8.54
C TYR A 52 0.23 1.89 7.89
N ILE A 53 0.25 1.78 6.55
CA ILE A 53 -0.21 0.56 5.83
C ILE A 53 0.63 -0.67 6.21
N PHE A 54 1.88 -0.43 6.60
CA PHE A 54 2.86 -1.46 6.92
C PHE A 54 2.91 -1.80 8.41
N HIS A 55 2.25 -1.04 9.27
CA HIS A 55 2.13 -1.43 10.67
C HIS A 55 1.19 -2.64 10.79
N SER A 56 1.50 -3.55 11.70
CA SER A 56 0.75 -4.80 11.91
C SER A 56 -0.66 -4.58 12.50
N SER A 57 -0.95 -3.40 13.03
CA SER A 57 -2.13 -3.11 13.87
C SER A 57 -2.80 -1.76 13.62
N THR A 58 -2.61 -1.15 12.45
CA THR A 58 -3.12 0.20 12.20
C THR A 58 -4.62 0.21 11.92
N TYR A 59 -5.32 0.96 12.75
CA TYR A 59 -6.71 1.36 12.54
C TYR A 59 -6.91 1.96 11.14
N GLU A 60 -5.92 2.70 10.64
CA GLU A 60 -5.94 3.38 9.35
C GLU A 60 -6.04 2.42 8.16
N LEU A 61 -5.30 1.31 8.18
CA LEU A 61 -5.40 0.30 7.13
C LEU A 61 -6.79 -0.34 7.13
N TYR A 62 -7.29 -0.73 8.30
CA TYR A 62 -8.63 -1.29 8.41
C TYR A 62 -9.71 -0.27 8.04
N ALA A 63 -9.54 1.02 8.34
CA ALA A 63 -10.43 2.07 7.88
C ALA A 63 -10.45 2.17 6.34
N SER A 64 -9.30 2.02 5.67
CA SER A 64 -9.26 1.94 4.20
C SER A 64 -9.94 0.67 3.66
N VAL A 65 -9.79 -0.46 4.34
CA VAL A 65 -10.51 -1.71 4.01
C VAL A 65 -12.03 -1.53 4.15
N GLU A 66 -12.50 -0.87 5.20
CA GLU A 66 -13.94 -0.57 5.37
C GLU A 66 -14.46 0.42 4.32
N LYS A 67 -13.62 1.36 3.87
CA LYS A 67 -13.97 2.23 2.74
C LYS A 67 -14.18 1.42 1.46
N ILE A 68 -13.34 0.42 1.16
CA ILE A 68 -13.56 -0.49 0.03
C ILE A 68 -14.89 -1.23 0.19
N ASN A 69 -15.16 -1.75 1.38
CA ASN A 69 -16.41 -2.45 1.67
C ASN A 69 -17.65 -1.56 1.39
N SER A 70 -17.60 -0.33 1.89
CA SER A 70 -18.65 0.68 1.69
C SER A 70 -18.79 1.11 0.22
N LEU A 71 -17.68 1.29 -0.49
CA LEU A 71 -17.69 1.63 -1.91
C LEU A 71 -18.25 0.47 -2.74
N MET A 72 -17.96 -0.78 -2.38
CA MET A 72 -18.50 -1.95 -3.07
C MET A 72 -20.03 -2.02 -2.92
N SER A 73 -20.58 -1.72 -1.74
CA SER A 73 -22.03 -1.72 -1.53
C SER A 73 -22.75 -0.66 -2.37
N ILE A 74 -22.11 0.49 -2.60
CA ILE A 74 -22.67 1.59 -3.40
C ILE A 74 -22.49 1.35 -4.90
N LYS A 75 -21.28 0.94 -5.33
CA LYS A 75 -20.91 0.88 -6.75
C LYS A 75 -21.17 -0.48 -7.39
N LEU A 76 -21.09 -1.55 -6.61
CA LEU A 76 -21.20 -2.94 -7.06
C LEU A 76 -22.15 -3.74 -6.13
N PRO A 77 -23.41 -3.31 -5.93
CA PRO A 77 -24.30 -3.87 -4.91
C PRO A 77 -24.53 -5.38 -5.04
N ARG A 78 -24.62 -5.89 -6.28
CA ARG A 78 -24.77 -7.34 -6.53
C ARG A 78 -23.54 -8.14 -6.06
N LEU A 79 -22.34 -7.61 -6.30
CA LEU A 79 -21.10 -8.25 -5.85
C LEU A 79 -20.98 -8.17 -4.34
N TYR A 80 -21.26 -7.01 -3.74
CA TYR A 80 -21.27 -6.83 -2.29
C TYR A 80 -22.20 -7.84 -1.61
N GLN A 81 -23.44 -7.97 -2.08
CA GLN A 81 -24.39 -8.94 -1.52
C GLN A 81 -23.88 -10.38 -1.60
N HIS A 82 -23.28 -10.77 -2.73
CA HIS A 82 -22.69 -12.09 -2.87
C HIS A 82 -21.52 -12.32 -1.90
N MET A 83 -20.61 -11.35 -1.79
CA MET A 83 -19.49 -11.43 -0.84
C MET A 83 -19.98 -11.57 0.61
N VAL A 84 -21.03 -10.83 0.99
CA VAL A 84 -21.65 -10.94 2.33
C VAL A 84 -22.27 -12.33 2.55
N GLN A 85 -22.98 -12.88 1.56
CA GLN A 85 -23.58 -14.22 1.65
C GLN A 85 -22.51 -15.32 1.84
N GLU A 86 -21.37 -15.17 1.20
CA GLU A 86 -20.23 -16.09 1.31
C GLU A 86 -19.33 -15.82 2.53
N ASN A 87 -19.68 -14.85 3.39
CA ASN A 87 -18.86 -14.39 4.52
C ASN A 87 -17.44 -13.94 4.13
N ILE A 88 -17.29 -13.35 2.95
CA ILE A 88 -16.01 -12.85 2.44
C ILE A 88 -15.89 -11.36 2.76
N HIS A 89 -15.09 -11.03 3.77
CA HIS A 89 -14.81 -9.66 4.14
C HIS A 89 -13.59 -9.09 3.36
N PRO A 90 -13.58 -7.81 2.95
CA PRO A 90 -12.44 -7.23 2.25
C PRO A 90 -11.09 -7.33 2.97
N SER A 91 -11.07 -7.42 4.30
CA SER A 91 -9.84 -7.65 5.07
C SER A 91 -9.10 -8.94 4.66
N MET A 92 -9.82 -9.94 4.13
CA MET A 92 -9.24 -11.22 3.70
C MET A 92 -8.37 -11.10 2.46
N TYR A 93 -8.57 -10.08 1.61
CA TYR A 93 -7.85 -9.90 0.35
C TYR A 93 -7.22 -8.52 0.18
N ALA A 94 -7.88 -7.45 0.61
CA ALA A 94 -7.49 -6.07 0.33
C ALA A 94 -6.26 -5.62 1.13
N VAL A 95 -6.05 -6.16 2.34
CA VAL A 95 -4.84 -5.88 3.14
C VAL A 95 -3.57 -6.16 2.33
N ARG A 96 -3.55 -7.24 1.56
CA ARG A 96 -2.42 -7.59 0.70
C ARG A 96 -2.28 -6.62 -0.46
N TRP A 97 -3.39 -6.16 -1.04
CA TRP A 97 -3.36 -5.15 -2.11
C TRP A 97 -2.70 -3.87 -1.63
N TYR A 98 -3.11 -3.35 -0.48
CA TYR A 98 -2.51 -2.16 0.15
C TYR A 98 -1.04 -2.35 0.47
N ARG A 99 -0.64 -3.45 1.14
CA ARG A 99 0.76 -3.66 1.56
C ARG A 99 1.73 -3.94 0.43
N THR A 100 1.24 -4.34 -0.74
CA THR A 100 2.10 -4.67 -1.88
C THR A 100 1.99 -3.64 -3.00
N PHE A 101 1.17 -2.60 -2.83
CA PHE A 101 0.77 -1.67 -3.90
C PHE A 101 0.32 -2.46 -5.14
N PHE A 102 -0.51 -3.49 -4.89
CA PHE A 102 -0.97 -4.48 -5.86
C PHE A 102 0.12 -5.33 -6.52
N GLY A 103 1.40 -5.15 -6.18
CA GLY A 103 2.54 -5.83 -6.80
C GLY A 103 2.59 -7.35 -6.62
N HIS A 104 1.85 -7.90 -5.65
CA HIS A 104 1.78 -9.36 -5.48
C HIS A 104 0.76 -10.04 -6.38
N SER A 105 -0.36 -9.36 -6.67
CA SER A 105 -1.50 -9.97 -7.37
C SER A 105 -1.79 -9.35 -8.74
N GLY A 106 -1.25 -8.15 -9.01
CA GLY A 106 -1.47 -7.40 -10.24
C GLY A 106 -0.27 -7.43 -11.19
N PRO A 107 -0.44 -6.94 -12.43
CA PRO A 107 0.65 -6.76 -13.36
C PRO A 107 1.64 -5.71 -12.81
N LYS A 108 2.91 -5.84 -13.17
CA LYS A 108 3.95 -4.87 -12.77
C LYS A 108 3.62 -3.42 -13.16
N SER A 109 2.91 -3.23 -14.27
CA SER A 109 2.40 -1.92 -14.71
C SER A 109 1.46 -1.28 -13.69
N LEU A 110 0.66 -2.06 -12.96
CA LEU A 110 -0.21 -1.56 -11.91
C LEU A 110 0.61 -1.03 -10.73
N LEU A 111 1.62 -1.78 -10.29
CA LEU A 111 2.51 -1.38 -9.20
C LEU A 111 3.20 -0.03 -9.48
N ILE A 112 3.84 0.11 -10.64
CA ILE A 112 4.53 1.36 -11.00
C ILE A 112 3.55 2.52 -11.15
N ASN A 113 2.36 2.28 -11.73
CA ASN A 113 1.34 3.32 -11.86
C ASN A 113 0.79 3.76 -10.50
N THR A 114 0.58 2.83 -9.57
CA THR A 114 0.18 3.13 -8.19
C THR A 114 1.23 4.01 -7.51
N ILE A 115 2.52 3.65 -7.61
CA ILE A 115 3.62 4.48 -7.07
C ILE A 115 3.59 5.88 -7.67
N ASN A 116 3.51 5.99 -9.01
CA ASN A 116 3.50 7.28 -9.70
C ASN A 116 2.30 8.15 -9.31
N LEU A 117 1.10 7.56 -9.24
CA LEU A 117 -0.11 8.29 -8.86
C LEU A 117 -0.04 8.77 -7.41
N VAL A 118 0.50 7.95 -6.51
CA VAL A 118 0.71 8.35 -5.11
C VAL A 118 1.69 9.52 -5.03
N LEU A 119 2.81 9.47 -5.75
CA LEU A 119 3.79 10.56 -5.77
C LEU A 119 3.20 11.86 -6.33
N LEU A 120 2.33 11.76 -7.35
CA LEU A 120 1.74 12.93 -8.01
C LEU A 120 0.53 13.50 -7.28
N LYS A 121 -0.33 12.65 -6.73
CA LYS A 121 -1.67 13.02 -6.23
C LYS A 121 -1.88 12.78 -4.73
N GLY A 122 -0.93 12.14 -4.06
CA GLY A 122 -1.01 11.84 -2.63
C GLY A 122 -1.53 10.43 -2.31
N SER A 123 -1.56 10.12 -1.01
CA SER A 123 -1.93 8.79 -0.48
C SER A 123 -3.38 8.41 -0.70
N ASP A 124 -4.28 9.37 -0.91
CA ASP A 124 -5.72 9.15 -1.03
C ASP A 124 -6.15 8.42 -2.31
N ILE A 125 -5.18 8.16 -3.21
CA ILE A 125 -5.39 7.31 -4.40
C ILE A 125 -5.57 5.82 -4.01
N LEU A 126 -5.05 5.41 -2.85
CA LEU A 126 -5.17 4.06 -2.31
C LEU A 126 -6.46 3.90 -1.48
#